data_AF-A0A2W5V6P3-F1
#
_entry.id   AF-A0A2W5V6P3-F1
#
_cell.length_a   1.000
_cell.length_b   1.000
_cell.length_c   1.000
_cell.angle_alpha   90.00
_cell.angle_beta   90.00
_cell.angle_gamma   90.00
#
_symmetry.space_group_name_H-M   'P 1'
#
loop_
_entity.id
_entity.type
_entity.pdbx_description
1 polymer ?
#
loop_
_entity_poly.entity_id
_entity_poly.type
_entity_poly.pdbx_seq_one_letter_code
_entity_poly.pdbx_strand_id
1 'polypeptide(L)'
;MTPGDEEHLRREAAAWFARMRGPGAEAARSEFDAWRAGPGRQGAYDRLVQRFEESAVLGHSRLSDLRLRTSAARRGPPPAVWWTAAAAGLVLGAVALTQTLRAPVTEAVGGARYVSTPGQIRTIALAPDLTVVLDTDTVLTASTRGDRQRLVLERGRVRVQAERPLEVDADGARVVAARAAFDMRRQGGQDVELSILQGEVQAEGGGLLRRPRTRVGTGQRLILTGGRPGLATPAPTRDRQWPTGLLVFDGAPLGQVVAEANRYGYRKIRLADPALGRLQVSGGLKVTDPDGLARALAAALGLTISAAPGGDLVLARTDA
;
A
#
# COMPACT_ATOMS: atom_id res chain seq x y z
N MET A 1 40.52 -10.81 -3.77
CA MET A 1 39.13 -11.27 -3.92
C MET A 1 38.85 -11.28 -5.42
N THR A 2 38.53 -12.43 -5.98
CA THR A 2 38.21 -12.56 -7.41
C THR A 2 36.76 -12.13 -7.67
N PRO A 3 36.38 -11.81 -8.93
CA PRO A 3 34.98 -11.52 -9.26
C PRO A 3 34.00 -12.65 -8.91
N GLY A 4 34.47 -13.91 -8.94
CA GLY A 4 33.68 -15.08 -8.52
C GLY A 4 33.42 -15.12 -7.02
N ASP A 5 34.41 -14.73 -6.20
CA ASP A 5 34.27 -14.65 -4.74
C ASP A 5 33.26 -13.56 -4.35
N GLU A 6 33.28 -12.41 -5.03
CA GLU A 6 32.34 -11.32 -4.74
C GLU A 6 30.89 -11.69 -5.09
N GLU A 7 30.65 -12.36 -6.22
CA GLU A 7 29.30 -12.82 -6.58
C GLU A 7 28.84 -14.00 -5.70
N HIS A 8 29.76 -14.79 -5.14
CA HIS A 8 29.42 -15.78 -4.12
C HIS A 8 28.99 -15.10 -2.81
N LEU A 9 29.79 -14.16 -2.30
CA LEU A 9 29.48 -13.37 -1.10
C LEU A 9 28.17 -12.58 -1.25
N ARG A 10 27.88 -12.05 -2.45
CA ARG A 10 26.61 -11.36 -2.76
C ARG A 10 25.41 -12.29 -2.67
N ARG A 11 25.53 -13.53 -3.16
CA ARG A 11 24.47 -14.55 -3.07
C ARG A 11 24.26 -15.06 -1.64
N GLU A 12 25.35 -15.29 -0.87
CA GLU A 12 25.24 -15.59 0.56
C GLU A 12 24.51 -14.46 1.32
N ALA A 13 24.91 -13.20 1.09
CA ALA A 13 24.28 -12.04 1.72
C ALA A 13 22.79 -11.92 1.37
N ALA A 14 22.40 -12.20 0.13
CA ALA A 14 20.99 -12.22 -0.29
C ALA A 14 20.18 -13.33 0.39
N ALA A 15 20.74 -14.54 0.53
CA ALA A 15 20.09 -15.64 1.23
C ALA A 15 19.87 -15.30 2.72
N TRP A 16 20.87 -14.72 3.39
CA TRP A 16 20.72 -14.24 4.77
C TRP A 16 19.71 -13.11 4.91
N PHE A 17 19.73 -12.14 3.99
CA PHE A 17 18.81 -11.00 3.98
C PHE A 17 17.33 -11.40 3.82
N ALA A 18 17.07 -12.50 3.10
CA ALA A 18 15.77 -13.14 3.03
C ALA A 18 15.44 -13.92 4.31
N ARG A 19 16.35 -14.81 4.77
CA ARG A 19 16.15 -15.65 5.97
C ARG A 19 15.90 -14.82 7.23
N MET A 20 16.61 -13.71 7.40
CA MET A 20 16.47 -12.77 8.52
C MET A 20 15.21 -11.89 8.48
N ARG A 21 14.37 -11.98 7.43
CA ARG A 21 13.02 -11.40 7.38
C ARG A 21 11.90 -12.44 7.33
N GLY A 22 12.24 -13.73 7.33
CA GLY A 22 11.29 -14.83 7.43
C GLY A 22 10.91 -15.16 8.88
N PRO A 23 9.89 -16.01 9.10
CA PRO A 23 9.48 -16.44 10.44
C PRO A 23 10.52 -17.29 11.20
N GLY A 24 11.61 -17.70 10.53
CA GLY A 24 12.76 -18.37 11.16
C GLY A 24 13.90 -17.44 11.59
N ALA A 25 13.73 -16.10 11.51
CA ALA A 25 14.80 -15.14 11.77
C ALA A 25 15.36 -15.18 13.21
N GLU A 26 14.53 -15.51 14.21
CA GLU A 26 14.97 -15.65 15.60
C GLU A 26 15.79 -16.93 15.79
N ALA A 27 15.32 -18.07 15.26
CA ALA A 27 16.04 -19.34 15.30
C ALA A 27 17.37 -19.30 14.53
N ALA A 28 17.42 -18.56 13.42
CA ALA A 28 18.61 -18.41 12.58
C ALA A 28 19.58 -17.30 13.05
N ARG A 29 19.29 -16.61 14.17
CA ARG A 29 20.02 -15.41 14.58
C ARG A 29 21.49 -15.69 14.91
N SER A 30 21.75 -16.75 15.66
CA SER A 30 23.11 -17.18 16.04
C SER A 30 23.96 -17.57 14.83
N GLU A 31 23.38 -18.31 13.88
CA GLU A 31 24.04 -18.68 12.62
C GLU A 31 24.36 -17.44 11.76
N PHE A 32 23.45 -16.46 11.71
CA PHE A 32 23.63 -15.21 10.98
C PHE A 32 24.72 -14.33 11.60
N ASP A 33 24.78 -14.26 12.93
CA ASP A 33 25.81 -13.52 13.65
C ASP A 33 27.20 -14.17 13.44
N ALA A 34 27.28 -15.50 13.47
CA ALA A 34 28.49 -16.25 13.13
C ALA A 34 28.93 -16.07 11.67
N TRP A 35 27.98 -16.06 10.71
CA TRP A 35 28.29 -15.82 9.30
C TRP A 35 28.82 -14.40 9.07
N ARG A 36 28.19 -13.37 9.67
CA ARG A 36 28.59 -11.95 9.51
C ARG A 36 29.99 -11.63 10.01
N ALA A 37 30.49 -12.37 11.00
CA ALA A 37 31.85 -12.22 11.52
C ALA A 37 32.95 -12.59 10.50
N GLY A 38 32.61 -13.25 9.38
CA GLY A 38 33.56 -13.57 8.32
C GLY A 38 34.00 -12.35 7.49
N PRO A 39 35.22 -12.38 6.92
CA PRO A 39 35.79 -11.24 6.20
C PRO A 39 34.92 -10.81 5.01
N GLY A 40 34.62 -9.52 4.92
CA GLY A 40 33.84 -8.92 3.84
C GLY A 40 32.32 -9.18 3.88
N ARG A 41 31.84 -10.15 4.67
CA ARG A 41 30.42 -10.56 4.71
C ARG A 41 29.49 -9.51 5.29
N GLN A 42 29.86 -8.88 6.40
CA GLN A 42 29.12 -7.73 6.93
C GLN A 42 29.00 -6.62 5.88
N GLY A 43 30.11 -6.21 5.23
CA GLY A 43 30.06 -5.18 4.19
C GLY A 43 29.22 -5.57 2.97
N ALA A 44 29.19 -6.84 2.58
CA ALA A 44 28.32 -7.33 1.51
C ALA A 44 26.83 -7.29 1.90
N TYR A 45 26.51 -7.64 3.16
CA TYR A 45 25.18 -7.54 3.73
C TYR A 45 24.72 -6.08 3.85
N ASP A 46 25.55 -5.19 4.38
CA ASP A 46 25.25 -3.77 4.55
C ASP A 46 25.04 -3.08 3.20
N ARG A 47 25.83 -3.41 2.16
CA ARG A 47 25.57 -2.95 0.77
C ARG A 47 24.28 -3.48 0.16
N LEU A 48 23.72 -4.57 0.68
CA LEU A 48 22.42 -5.09 0.24
C LEU A 48 21.27 -4.42 1.02
N VAL A 49 21.44 -4.22 2.33
CA VAL A 49 20.54 -3.41 3.17
C VAL A 49 20.42 -2.01 2.61
N GLN A 50 21.53 -1.32 2.39
CA GLN A 50 21.56 0.05 1.86
C GLN A 50 20.86 0.15 0.49
N ARG A 51 21.14 -0.74 -0.47
CA ARG A 51 20.46 -0.71 -1.79
C ARG A 51 18.97 -0.99 -1.69
N PHE A 52 18.55 -1.87 -0.77
CA PHE A 52 17.14 -2.10 -0.51
C PHE A 52 16.49 -0.89 0.15
N GLU A 53 17.14 -0.26 1.12
CA GLU A 53 16.67 0.96 1.78
C GLU A 53 16.63 2.16 0.82
N GLU A 54 17.61 2.35 -0.04
CA GLU A 54 17.59 3.36 -1.12
C GLU A 54 16.41 3.13 -2.07
N SER A 55 16.11 1.87 -2.42
CA SER A 55 14.92 1.52 -3.20
C SER A 55 13.60 1.77 -2.45
N ALA A 56 13.59 1.65 -1.12
CA ALA A 56 12.44 1.90 -0.25
C ALA A 56 12.24 3.39 0.10
N VAL A 57 13.32 4.17 0.16
CA VAL A 57 13.33 5.63 0.39
C VAL A 57 12.85 6.38 -0.86
N LEU A 58 13.16 5.86 -2.05
CA LEU A 58 12.47 6.23 -3.30
C LEU A 58 10.97 5.86 -3.30
N GLY A 59 10.49 5.16 -2.27
CA GLY A 59 9.08 4.98 -1.93
C GLY A 59 8.42 6.15 -1.19
N HIS A 60 9.18 6.92 -0.38
CA HIS A 60 8.60 7.86 0.60
C HIS A 60 9.09 9.31 0.49
N SER A 61 10.11 9.63 -0.31
CA SER A 61 10.77 10.95 -0.27
C SER A 61 11.05 11.58 -1.65
N ARG A 62 10.00 11.97 -2.41
CA ARG A 62 10.14 12.93 -3.55
C ARG A 62 8.95 13.89 -3.74
N LEU A 63 8.16 14.20 -2.70
CA LEU A 63 7.16 15.28 -2.74
C LEU A 63 7.24 16.29 -1.57
N SER A 64 8.27 16.21 -0.73
CA SER A 64 8.47 17.09 0.45
C SER A 64 9.69 18.02 0.36
N ASP A 65 10.58 17.85 -0.61
CA ASP A 65 11.86 18.60 -0.71
C ASP A 65 12.04 19.43 -1.99
N LEU A 66 10.97 19.72 -2.72
CA LEU A 66 10.96 20.85 -3.68
C LEU A 66 10.75 22.20 -2.97
N ARG A 67 11.55 22.43 -1.92
CA ARG A 67 11.86 23.80 -1.49
C ARG A 67 12.88 24.36 -2.47
N LEU A 68 12.41 25.25 -3.33
CA LEU A 68 13.16 26.02 -4.31
C LEU A 68 14.54 26.46 -3.78
N ARG A 69 15.60 25.76 -4.19
CA ARG A 69 16.97 26.27 -4.11
C ARG A 69 17.23 27.16 -5.32
N THR A 70 16.60 28.33 -5.33
CA THR A 70 17.01 29.42 -6.24
C THR A 70 18.41 29.87 -5.82
N SER A 71 19.41 29.55 -6.65
CA SER A 71 20.74 30.12 -6.50
C SER A 71 20.67 31.61 -6.79
N ALA A 72 20.88 32.44 -5.76
CA ALA A 72 20.96 33.89 -5.88
C ALA A 72 22.33 34.34 -5.37
N ALA A 73 23.17 34.82 -6.29
CA ALA A 73 24.48 35.36 -5.97
C ALA A 73 24.35 36.67 -5.16
N ARG A 74 25.28 36.91 -4.24
CA ARG A 74 25.33 38.14 -3.42
C ARG A 74 25.60 39.37 -4.28
N ARG A 75 24.83 40.45 -4.07
CA ARG A 75 25.23 41.88 -4.17
C ARG A 75 24.21 42.72 -3.40
N GLY A 76 24.63 43.89 -2.91
CA GLY A 76 23.94 44.66 -1.85
C GLY A 76 22.80 45.59 -2.33
N PRO A 77 22.16 46.31 -1.38
CA PRO A 77 21.02 47.23 -1.60
C PRO A 77 21.47 48.72 -1.69
N PRO A 78 20.56 49.73 -1.83
CA PRO A 78 19.19 49.82 -2.39
C PRO A 78 19.22 50.83 -3.60
N PRO A 79 18.30 51.81 -3.88
CA PRO A 79 16.89 52.03 -3.50
C PRO A 79 15.90 52.49 -4.63
N ALA A 80 14.60 52.46 -4.27
CA ALA A 80 13.51 53.36 -4.69
C ALA A 80 12.89 53.32 -6.13
N VAL A 81 11.69 53.94 -6.20
CA VAL A 81 10.76 54.11 -7.35
C VAL A 81 10.05 52.80 -7.78
N TRP A 82 8.81 52.49 -7.35
CA TRP A 82 7.49 53.13 -7.59
C TRP A 82 6.91 52.86 -9.02
N TRP A 83 5.60 52.55 -9.07
CA TRP A 83 4.79 52.19 -10.26
C TRP A 83 5.15 50.82 -10.88
N THR A 84 4.29 49.80 -10.94
CA THR A 84 2.86 49.83 -11.30
C THR A 84 2.03 48.76 -10.56
N ALA A 85 0.94 49.19 -9.91
CA ALA A 85 -0.10 48.29 -9.42
C ALA A 85 -1.30 48.31 -10.39
N ALA A 86 -1.50 47.22 -11.15
CA ALA A 86 -2.71 47.03 -11.97
C ALA A 86 -2.97 45.57 -12.44
N ALA A 87 -2.57 44.55 -11.66
CA ALA A 87 -2.83 43.14 -12.01
C ALA A 87 -3.08 42.18 -10.83
N ALA A 88 -3.08 42.69 -9.58
CA ALA A 88 -3.18 41.84 -8.37
C ALA A 88 -4.57 41.87 -7.67
N GLY A 89 -5.54 42.62 -8.21
CA GLY A 89 -6.84 42.84 -7.56
C GLY A 89 -7.90 41.74 -7.76
N LEU A 90 -7.77 40.91 -8.80
CA LEU A 90 -8.85 40.00 -9.24
C LEU A 90 -8.69 38.53 -8.82
N VAL A 91 -7.57 38.15 -8.18
CA VAL A 91 -7.33 36.77 -7.72
C VAL A 91 -7.44 36.63 -6.20
N LEU A 92 -7.23 37.70 -5.43
CA LEU A 92 -7.33 37.66 -3.96
C LEU A 92 -8.77 37.88 -3.44
N GLY A 93 -9.67 38.47 -4.23
CA GLY A 93 -11.10 38.58 -3.88
C GLY A 93 -11.83 37.22 -3.84
N ALA A 94 -11.41 36.26 -4.66
CA ALA A 94 -12.02 34.94 -4.75
C ALA A 94 -11.71 34.01 -3.56
N VAL A 95 -10.67 34.33 -2.76
CA VAL A 95 -10.26 33.53 -1.59
C VAL A 95 -10.87 34.05 -0.28
N ALA A 96 -11.32 35.30 -0.26
CA ALA A 96 -11.91 35.93 0.93
C ALA A 96 -13.42 35.67 1.11
N LEU A 97 -14.16 35.39 0.02
CA LEU A 97 -15.63 35.24 0.06
C LEU A 97 -16.13 33.80 0.27
N THR A 98 -15.24 32.81 0.34
CA THR A 98 -15.60 31.41 0.67
C THR A 98 -15.67 31.13 2.18
N GLN A 99 -15.29 32.10 3.02
CA GLN A 99 -15.29 31.98 4.49
C GLN A 99 -16.59 32.44 5.18
N THR A 100 -17.54 33.04 4.46
CA THR A 100 -18.73 33.70 5.07
C THR A 100 -20.07 33.05 4.73
N LEU A 101 -20.14 32.06 3.85
CA LEU A 101 -21.36 31.25 3.65
C LEU A 101 -21.36 30.02 4.56
N ARG A 102 -21.44 30.28 5.87
CA ARG A 102 -21.97 29.30 6.83
C ARG A 102 -23.48 29.13 6.58
N ALA A 103 -23.83 28.37 5.56
CA ALA A 103 -25.15 27.77 5.51
C ALA A 103 -25.32 26.88 6.76
N PRO A 104 -26.48 26.90 7.44
CA PRO A 104 -26.77 25.87 8.43
C PRO A 104 -26.81 24.54 7.69
N VAL A 105 -25.81 23.69 7.91
CA VAL A 105 -25.87 22.30 7.47
C VAL A 105 -26.99 21.66 8.28
N THR A 106 -28.17 21.60 7.68
CA THR A 106 -29.24 20.71 8.13
C THR A 106 -28.63 19.35 8.37
N GLU A 107 -28.80 18.80 9.57
CA GLU A 107 -28.23 17.53 9.98
C GLU A 107 -28.77 16.38 9.12
N ALA A 108 -28.14 16.19 7.96
CA ALA A 108 -28.31 15.00 7.17
C ALA A 108 -27.74 13.85 8.02
N VAL A 109 -28.63 12.94 8.43
CA VAL A 109 -28.27 11.68 9.10
C VAL A 109 -27.59 10.77 8.06
N GLY A 110 -26.36 11.12 7.71
CA GLY A 110 -25.58 10.53 6.62
C GLY A 110 -24.09 10.63 6.94
N GLY A 111 -23.38 9.52 6.82
CA GLY A 111 -21.96 9.45 7.15
C GLY A 111 -21.07 10.24 6.19
N ALA A 112 -19.90 10.67 6.68
CA ALA A 112 -18.86 11.26 5.85
C ALA A 112 -18.25 10.20 4.93
N ARG A 113 -18.18 10.49 3.63
CA ARG A 113 -17.64 9.57 2.60
C ARG A 113 -16.20 9.94 2.25
N TYR A 114 -15.32 8.96 2.33
CA TYR A 114 -13.89 9.06 2.05
C TYR A 114 -13.54 8.22 0.84
N VAL A 115 -12.73 8.77 -0.04
CA VAL A 115 -12.33 8.16 -1.31
C VAL A 115 -10.82 8.31 -1.49
N SER A 116 -10.22 7.28 -2.08
CA SER A 116 -8.91 7.32 -2.74
C SER A 116 -9.08 7.03 -4.23
N THR A 117 -8.32 7.73 -5.06
CA THR A 117 -8.29 7.48 -6.52
C THR A 117 -7.41 6.27 -6.85
N PRO A 118 -7.48 5.72 -8.08
CA PRO A 118 -6.48 4.78 -8.56
C PRO A 118 -5.06 5.31 -8.39
N GLY A 119 -4.18 4.48 -7.83
CA GLY A 119 -2.78 4.80 -7.52
C GLY A 119 -2.56 5.57 -6.21
N GLN A 120 -3.62 6.07 -5.58
CA GLN A 120 -3.54 6.81 -4.33
C GLN A 120 -3.73 5.87 -3.13
N ILE A 121 -2.75 5.85 -2.22
CA ILE A 121 -2.93 5.36 -0.84
C ILE A 121 -3.14 6.59 0.04
N ARG A 122 -4.14 6.56 0.91
CA ARG A 122 -4.56 7.73 1.71
C ARG A 122 -4.84 7.36 3.16
N THR A 123 -4.06 7.92 4.09
CA THR A 123 -4.36 7.84 5.53
C THR A 123 -5.35 8.92 5.93
N ILE A 124 -6.36 8.57 6.72
CA ILE A 124 -7.31 9.47 7.37
C ILE A 124 -7.37 9.18 8.87
N ALA A 125 -7.34 10.24 9.69
CA ALA A 125 -7.69 10.16 11.10
C ALA A 125 -9.19 10.48 11.22
N LEU A 126 -9.99 9.52 11.70
CA LEU A 126 -11.42 9.70 11.93
C LEU A 126 -11.70 10.16 13.36
N ALA A 127 -10.83 9.78 14.30
CA ALA A 127 -10.78 10.24 15.68
C ALA A 127 -9.32 10.12 16.18
N PRO A 128 -8.94 10.69 17.35
CA PRO A 128 -7.58 10.60 17.88
C PRO A 128 -7.08 9.16 18.09
N ASP A 129 -8.01 8.23 18.28
CA ASP A 129 -7.84 6.81 18.57
C ASP A 129 -8.35 5.89 17.42
N LEU A 130 -8.66 6.45 16.25
CA LEU A 130 -9.12 5.73 15.07
C LEU A 130 -8.47 6.30 13.79
N THR A 131 -7.50 5.56 13.27
CA THR A 131 -6.87 5.84 11.97
C THR A 131 -7.27 4.78 10.95
N VAL A 132 -7.56 5.20 9.72
CA VAL A 132 -7.84 4.30 8.61
C VAL A 132 -6.96 4.65 7.42
N VAL A 133 -6.27 3.68 6.86
CA VAL A 133 -5.59 3.81 5.56
C VAL A 133 -6.50 3.24 4.48
N LEU A 134 -6.73 4.01 3.43
CA LEU A 134 -7.43 3.59 2.21
C LEU A 134 -6.38 3.16 1.18
N ASP A 135 -6.54 1.96 0.63
CA ASP A 135 -5.76 1.45 -0.49
C ASP A 135 -6.16 2.15 -1.80
N THR A 136 -5.51 1.83 -2.92
CA THR A 136 -5.92 2.29 -4.25
C THR A 136 -7.41 2.05 -4.50
N ASP A 137 -8.07 3.03 -5.13
CA ASP A 137 -9.43 2.90 -5.66
C ASP A 137 -10.49 2.49 -4.61
N THR A 138 -10.35 3.00 -3.38
CA THR A 138 -11.14 2.60 -2.20
C THR A 138 -12.21 3.64 -1.86
N VAL A 139 -13.36 3.17 -1.38
CA VAL A 139 -14.47 4.02 -0.91
C VAL A 139 -14.95 3.53 0.45
N LEU A 140 -14.96 4.43 1.42
CA LEU A 140 -15.31 4.18 2.81
C LEU A 140 -16.27 5.25 3.32
N THR A 141 -17.43 4.87 3.84
CA THR A 141 -18.36 5.80 4.51
C THR A 141 -18.27 5.59 6.02
N ALA A 142 -18.00 6.66 6.77
CA ALA A 142 -17.92 6.64 8.22
C ALA A 142 -19.07 7.42 8.84
N SER A 143 -19.77 6.81 9.80
CA SER A 143 -20.81 7.45 10.61
C SER A 143 -20.61 7.13 12.08
N THR A 144 -21.05 8.05 12.94
CA THR A 144 -21.05 7.84 14.39
C THR A 144 -22.50 7.65 14.83
N ARG A 145 -22.79 6.62 15.64
CA ARG A 145 -24.13 6.41 16.22
C ARG A 145 -23.98 6.10 17.70
N GLY A 146 -24.30 7.09 18.54
CA GLY A 146 -24.05 7.00 19.98
C GLY A 146 -22.54 6.89 20.25
N ASP A 147 -22.15 5.86 21.00
CA ASP A 147 -20.77 5.57 21.39
C ASP A 147 -19.95 4.83 20.32
N ARG A 148 -20.59 4.27 19.28
CA ARG A 148 -19.92 3.43 18.27
C ARG A 148 -19.58 4.19 16.99
N GLN A 149 -18.36 3.99 16.49
CA GLN A 149 -18.05 4.26 15.09
C GLN A 149 -18.60 3.12 14.23
N ARG A 150 -19.29 3.47 13.14
CA ARG A 150 -19.66 2.54 12.08
C ARG A 150 -18.99 2.95 10.79
N LEU A 151 -18.19 2.04 10.23
CA LEU A 151 -17.57 2.18 8.93
C LEU A 151 -18.28 1.25 7.94
N VAL A 152 -18.43 1.69 6.70
CA VAL A 152 -18.95 0.88 5.59
C VAL A 152 -17.92 0.93 4.47
N LEU A 153 -17.24 -0.18 4.25
CA LEU A 153 -16.31 -0.34 3.13
C LEU A 153 -17.14 -0.66 1.90
N GLU A 154 -17.39 0.35 1.07
CA GLU A 154 -18.17 0.22 -0.16
C GLU A 154 -17.33 -0.39 -1.29
N ARG A 155 -16.00 -0.18 -1.29
CA ARG A 155 -15.10 -0.63 -2.37
C ARG A 155 -13.64 -0.64 -1.93
N GLY A 156 -12.84 -1.56 -2.45
CA GLY A 156 -11.38 -1.58 -2.28
C GLY A 156 -10.90 -2.28 -1.00
N ARG A 157 -9.82 -1.77 -0.41
CA ARG A 157 -9.20 -2.29 0.83
C ARG A 157 -8.93 -1.14 1.80
N VAL A 158 -9.11 -1.40 3.09
CA VAL A 158 -8.66 -0.51 4.17
C VAL A 158 -7.81 -1.23 5.19
N ARG A 159 -6.91 -0.49 5.85
CA ARG A 159 -6.29 -0.86 7.13
C ARG A 159 -6.94 -0.02 8.19
N VAL A 160 -7.56 -0.64 9.17
CA VAL A 160 -8.09 0.04 10.35
C VAL A 160 -7.11 -0.17 11.50
N GLN A 161 -6.78 0.90 12.22
CA GLN A 161 -6.13 0.85 13.51
C GLN A 161 -6.99 1.63 14.51
N ALA A 162 -7.49 0.93 15.52
CA ALA A 162 -8.46 1.47 16.46
C ALA A 162 -8.17 1.02 17.90
N GLU A 163 -8.15 1.99 18.81
CA GLU A 163 -8.05 1.77 20.26
C GLU A 163 -9.42 1.92 20.95
N ARG A 164 -10.51 1.88 20.18
CA ARG A 164 -11.90 2.02 20.62
C ARG A 164 -12.86 1.05 19.92
N PRO A 165 -14.03 0.75 20.51
CA PRO A 165 -15.06 -0.05 19.87
C PRO A 165 -15.53 0.52 18.52
N LEU A 166 -15.55 -0.33 17.49
CA LEU A 166 -16.13 -0.01 16.18
C LEU A 166 -16.79 -1.21 15.51
N GLU A 167 -17.61 -0.89 14.50
CA GLU A 167 -18.21 -1.84 13.57
C GLU A 167 -17.78 -1.47 12.14
N VAL A 168 -17.36 -2.46 11.33
CA VAL A 168 -17.10 -2.29 9.89
C VAL A 168 -17.98 -3.25 9.09
N ASP A 169 -18.82 -2.73 8.19
CA ASP A 169 -19.63 -3.54 7.28
C ASP A 169 -19.04 -3.55 5.85
N ALA A 170 -19.11 -4.68 5.15
CA ALA A 170 -18.96 -4.80 3.69
C ALA A 170 -19.69 -6.05 3.17
N ASP A 171 -20.42 -5.97 2.05
CA ASP A 171 -21.08 -7.11 1.39
C ASP A 171 -21.83 -8.10 2.32
N GLY A 172 -22.46 -7.58 3.38
CA GLY A 172 -23.18 -8.39 4.37
C GLY A 172 -22.30 -9.05 5.45
N ALA A 173 -20.98 -8.97 5.33
CA ALA A 173 -20.05 -9.19 6.44
C ALA A 173 -20.07 -7.99 7.40
N ARG A 174 -20.04 -8.26 8.70
CA ARG A 174 -19.83 -7.26 9.77
C ARG A 174 -18.65 -7.66 10.63
N VAL A 175 -17.72 -6.75 10.85
CA VAL A 175 -16.58 -6.92 11.74
C VAL A 175 -16.77 -6.04 12.95
N VAL A 176 -16.83 -6.64 14.14
CA VAL A 176 -16.89 -5.93 15.42
C VAL A 176 -15.52 -6.03 16.09
N ALA A 177 -14.94 -4.89 16.44
CA ALA A 177 -13.63 -4.80 17.07
C ALA A 177 -13.71 -3.92 18.33
N ALA A 178 -12.96 -4.28 19.38
CA ALA A 178 -12.86 -3.48 20.60
C ALA A 178 -11.57 -2.63 20.64
N ARG A 179 -10.42 -3.27 20.40
CA ARG A 179 -9.11 -2.64 20.16
C ARG A 179 -8.35 -3.55 19.20
N ALA A 180 -8.11 -3.11 17.98
CA ALA A 180 -7.55 -3.95 16.93
C ALA A 180 -6.87 -3.16 15.81
N ALA A 181 -5.90 -3.80 15.16
CA ALA A 181 -5.39 -3.41 13.86
C ALA A 181 -5.67 -4.54 12.86
N PHE A 182 -6.35 -4.24 11.76
CA PHE A 182 -6.72 -5.24 10.75
C PHE A 182 -6.83 -4.64 9.35
N ASP A 183 -6.59 -5.47 8.35
CA ASP A 183 -6.90 -5.21 6.96
C ASP A 183 -8.26 -5.82 6.60
N MET A 184 -9.07 -5.09 5.84
CA MET A 184 -10.35 -5.57 5.31
C MET A 184 -10.44 -5.20 3.83
N ARG A 185 -10.64 -6.20 2.96
CA ARG A 185 -10.64 -6.08 1.50
C ARG A 185 -11.90 -6.71 0.92
N ARG A 186 -12.60 -5.97 0.06
CA ARG A 186 -13.60 -6.56 -0.84
C ARG A 186 -12.89 -7.25 -2.00
N GLN A 187 -13.19 -8.53 -2.19
CA GLN A 187 -12.86 -9.28 -3.39
C GLN A 187 -14.09 -9.30 -4.33
N GLY A 188 -13.95 -9.86 -5.54
CA GLY A 188 -15.09 -10.01 -6.45
C GLY A 188 -16.14 -10.98 -5.90
N GLY A 189 -17.39 -10.88 -6.36
CA GLY A 189 -18.42 -11.87 -6.04
C GLY A 189 -19.02 -11.81 -4.62
N GLN A 190 -18.98 -10.65 -3.95
CA GLN A 190 -19.40 -10.45 -2.55
C GLN A 190 -18.48 -11.09 -1.50
N ASP A 191 -17.25 -11.44 -1.89
CA ASP A 191 -16.27 -11.99 -0.98
C ASP A 191 -15.55 -10.88 -0.20
N VAL A 192 -15.35 -11.09 1.10
CA VAL A 192 -14.65 -10.16 1.99
C VAL A 192 -13.51 -10.90 2.68
N GLU A 193 -12.29 -10.41 2.49
CA GLU A 193 -11.12 -10.90 3.19
C GLU A 193 -10.76 -9.97 4.36
N LEU A 194 -10.55 -10.58 5.52
CA LEU A 194 -10.24 -9.93 6.78
C LEU A 194 -8.96 -10.53 7.34
N SER A 195 -7.93 -9.72 7.59
CA SER A 195 -6.61 -10.16 8.06
C SER A 195 -6.19 -9.37 9.30
N ILE A 196 -5.88 -10.04 10.41
CA ILE A 196 -5.67 -9.38 11.70
C ILE A 196 -4.17 -9.16 11.96
N LEU A 197 -3.80 -7.90 12.17
CA LEU A 197 -2.43 -7.50 12.50
C LEU A 197 -2.22 -7.48 14.02
N GLN A 198 -3.21 -7.03 14.78
CA GLN A 198 -3.16 -6.93 16.24
C GLN A 198 -4.57 -7.02 16.85
N GLY A 199 -4.68 -7.62 18.04
CA GLY A 199 -5.93 -7.81 18.77
C GLY A 199 -6.74 -9.02 18.31
N GLU A 200 -8.04 -8.95 18.56
CA GLU A 200 -9.05 -9.92 18.12
C GLU A 200 -10.27 -9.14 17.57
N VAL A 201 -10.92 -9.70 16.55
CA VAL A 201 -12.20 -9.20 16.05
C VAL A 201 -13.22 -10.33 15.94
N GLN A 202 -14.50 -9.96 16.04
CA GLN A 202 -15.62 -10.86 15.78
C GLN A 202 -16.19 -10.55 14.40
N ALA A 203 -15.99 -11.48 13.46
CA ALA A 203 -16.61 -11.42 12.15
C ALA A 203 -17.97 -12.10 12.18
N GLU A 204 -19.00 -11.40 11.73
CA GLU A 204 -20.38 -11.86 11.66
C GLU A 204 -20.83 -11.97 10.20
N GLY A 205 -21.54 -13.04 9.90
CA GLY A 205 -22.17 -13.22 8.61
C GLY A 205 -23.53 -12.55 8.48
N GLY A 206 -23.98 -12.39 7.23
CA GLY A 206 -25.31 -11.96 6.88
C GLY A 206 -26.36 -13.04 7.20
N GLY A 207 -27.54 -12.61 7.62
CA GLY A 207 -28.66 -13.49 7.93
C GLY A 207 -29.77 -12.79 8.71
N LEU A 208 -31.03 -13.11 8.38
CA LEU A 208 -32.21 -12.55 9.05
C LEU A 208 -32.53 -13.23 10.38
N LEU A 209 -32.35 -14.55 10.48
CA LEU A 209 -32.74 -15.35 11.64
C LEU A 209 -31.57 -15.64 12.60
N ARG A 210 -30.37 -15.85 12.07
CA ARG A 210 -29.16 -16.13 12.86
C ARG A 210 -27.93 -15.67 12.09
N ARG A 211 -27.07 -14.88 12.73
CA ARG A 211 -25.78 -14.50 12.17
C ARG A 211 -24.71 -15.48 12.67
N PRO A 212 -24.03 -16.24 11.80
CA PRO A 212 -22.85 -17.00 12.21
C PRO A 212 -21.75 -16.01 12.64
N ARG A 213 -21.02 -16.33 13.70
CA ARG A 213 -19.98 -15.45 14.27
C ARG A 213 -18.69 -16.24 14.44
N THR A 214 -17.59 -15.73 13.89
CA THR A 214 -16.26 -16.32 13.95
C THR A 214 -15.31 -15.31 14.59
N ARG A 215 -14.60 -15.70 15.65
CA ARG A 215 -13.49 -14.91 16.20
C ARG A 215 -12.27 -15.09 15.31
N VAL A 216 -11.55 -14.00 15.05
CA VAL A 216 -10.32 -13.99 14.27
C VAL A 216 -9.27 -13.24 15.09
N GLY A 217 -8.23 -13.96 15.50
CA GLY A 217 -7.13 -13.43 16.31
C GLY A 217 -5.96 -12.93 15.47
N THR A 218 -5.03 -12.26 16.14
CA THR A 218 -3.76 -11.77 15.56
C THR A 218 -3.04 -12.83 14.73
N GLY A 219 -2.61 -12.46 13.52
CA GLY A 219 -1.92 -13.39 12.61
C GLY A 219 -2.83 -14.37 11.87
N GLN A 220 -4.15 -14.30 12.05
CA GLN A 220 -5.12 -15.06 11.26
C GLN A 220 -5.78 -14.19 10.19
N ARG A 221 -6.26 -14.84 9.12
CA ARG A 221 -7.21 -14.29 8.16
C ARG A 221 -8.51 -15.09 8.16
N LEU A 222 -9.56 -14.46 7.68
CA LEU A 222 -10.85 -15.05 7.40
C LEU A 222 -11.32 -14.56 6.03
N ILE A 223 -11.93 -15.43 5.23
CA ILE A 223 -12.71 -15.04 4.06
C ILE A 223 -14.18 -15.26 4.39
N LEU A 224 -15.02 -14.28 4.09
CA LEU A 224 -16.47 -14.38 4.12
C LEU A 224 -16.97 -14.38 2.68
N THR A 225 -17.65 -15.45 2.25
CA THR A 225 -18.18 -15.60 0.89
C THR A 225 -19.68 -15.41 0.89
N GLY A 226 -20.20 -14.42 0.14
CA GLY A 226 -21.62 -14.06 0.17
C GLY A 226 -22.14 -13.77 1.59
N GLY A 227 -21.30 -13.13 2.41
CA GLY A 227 -21.59 -12.88 3.83
C GLY A 227 -21.59 -14.12 4.73
N ARG A 228 -21.06 -15.28 4.32
CA ARG A 228 -20.87 -16.46 5.19
C ARG A 228 -19.41 -16.59 5.62
N PRO A 229 -19.07 -16.52 6.92
CA PRO A 229 -17.69 -16.66 7.37
C PRO A 229 -17.19 -18.10 7.18
N GLY A 230 -16.02 -18.23 6.57
CA GLY A 230 -15.28 -19.49 6.52
C GLY A 230 -14.57 -19.81 7.85
N LEU A 231 -13.49 -20.59 7.75
CA LEU A 231 -12.59 -20.85 8.86
C LEU A 231 -11.51 -19.76 8.97
N ALA A 232 -11.11 -19.43 10.20
CA ALA A 232 -9.93 -18.61 10.44
C ALA A 232 -8.67 -19.44 10.14
N THR A 233 -7.84 -19.00 9.19
CA THR A 233 -6.57 -19.65 8.80
C THR A 233 -5.40 -18.74 9.11
N PRO A 234 -4.14 -19.21 9.16
CA PRO A 234 -2.98 -18.31 9.22
C PRO A 234 -3.01 -17.26 8.10
N ALA A 235 -2.71 -16.00 8.44
CA ALA A 235 -2.63 -14.90 7.48
C ALA A 235 -1.27 -14.91 6.76
N PRO A 236 -1.23 -14.75 5.42
CA PRO A 236 0.01 -14.47 4.71
C PRO A 236 0.67 -13.19 5.24
N THR A 237 1.92 -13.26 5.71
CA THR A 237 2.68 -12.08 6.18
C THR A 237 2.96 -11.08 5.05
N ARG A 238 2.98 -11.56 3.80
CA ARG A 238 3.26 -10.79 2.58
C ARG A 238 2.34 -9.59 2.35
N ASP A 239 1.08 -9.69 2.76
CA ASP A 239 0.07 -8.64 2.58
C ASP A 239 0.19 -7.51 3.61
N ARG A 240 1.15 -7.53 4.55
CA ARG A 240 1.23 -6.50 5.60
C ARG A 240 1.81 -5.16 5.14
N GLN A 241 2.54 -5.11 4.02
CA GLN A 241 3.31 -3.93 3.62
C GLN A 241 2.57 -2.95 2.71
N TRP A 242 1.37 -3.29 2.21
CA TRP A 242 0.66 -2.48 1.22
C TRP A 242 0.49 -0.98 1.55
N PRO A 243 0.35 -0.50 2.81
CA PRO A 243 0.22 0.93 3.08
C PRO A 243 1.45 1.76 2.70
N THR A 244 2.61 1.13 2.51
CA THR A 244 3.85 1.77 2.04
C THR A 244 3.97 1.77 0.51
N GLY A 245 2.94 1.27 -0.21
CA GLY A 245 2.96 1.07 -1.66
C GLY A 245 3.75 -0.16 -2.13
N LEU A 246 4.17 -1.02 -1.20
CA LEU A 246 4.97 -2.22 -1.45
C LEU A 246 4.13 -3.48 -1.26
N LEU A 247 4.02 -4.32 -2.29
CA LEU A 247 3.42 -5.64 -2.21
C LEU A 247 4.49 -6.72 -2.31
N VAL A 248 4.38 -7.77 -1.49
CA VAL A 248 5.33 -8.89 -1.52
C VAL A 248 4.67 -10.08 -2.20
N PHE A 249 5.32 -10.58 -3.25
CA PHE A 249 4.95 -11.79 -3.96
C PHE A 249 5.94 -12.90 -3.64
N ASP A 250 5.45 -14.13 -3.60
CA ASP A 250 6.26 -15.33 -3.38
C ASP A 250 5.63 -16.48 -4.17
N GLY A 251 6.33 -16.95 -5.21
CA GLY A 251 5.82 -17.96 -6.14
C GLY A 251 4.48 -17.57 -6.75
N ALA A 252 4.29 -16.29 -7.09
CA ALA A 252 3.04 -15.80 -7.65
C ALA A 252 3.10 -15.81 -9.18
N PRO A 253 2.07 -16.33 -9.88
CA PRO A 253 1.99 -16.21 -11.33
C PRO A 253 1.99 -14.74 -11.79
N LEU A 254 2.78 -14.41 -12.80
CA LEU A 254 2.91 -13.06 -13.37
C LEU A 254 1.55 -12.45 -13.71
N GLY A 255 0.58 -13.26 -14.15
CA GLY A 255 -0.79 -12.80 -14.42
C GLY A 255 -1.48 -12.22 -13.17
N GLN A 256 -1.26 -12.81 -11.99
CA GLN A 256 -1.79 -12.28 -10.72
C GLN A 256 -1.06 -11.00 -10.29
N VAL A 257 0.27 -10.98 -10.45
CA VAL A 257 1.11 -9.80 -10.14
C VAL A 257 0.70 -8.60 -10.98
N VAL A 258 0.52 -8.81 -12.29
CA VAL A 258 0.07 -7.80 -13.25
C VAL A 258 -1.36 -7.36 -12.97
N ALA A 259 -2.27 -8.29 -12.64
CA ALA A 259 -3.64 -7.94 -12.27
C ALA A 259 -3.71 -7.06 -11.02
N GLU A 260 -2.93 -7.39 -9.97
CA GLU A 260 -2.87 -6.60 -8.74
C GLU A 260 -2.21 -5.24 -8.99
N ALA A 261 -1.10 -5.18 -9.74
CA ALA A 261 -0.45 -3.93 -10.16
C ALA A 261 -1.37 -2.99 -10.95
N ASN A 262 -2.19 -3.56 -11.83
CA ASN A 262 -3.17 -2.83 -12.64
C ASN A 262 -4.31 -2.19 -11.82
N ARG A 263 -4.43 -2.49 -10.51
CA ARG A 263 -5.29 -1.75 -9.58
C ARG A 263 -4.70 -0.41 -9.14
N TYR A 264 -3.38 -0.25 -9.22
CA TYR A 264 -2.65 0.96 -8.81
C TYR A 264 -2.29 1.86 -10.00
N GLY A 265 -1.95 1.30 -11.16
CA GLY A 265 -1.66 2.10 -12.36
C GLY A 265 -2.91 2.54 -13.11
N TYR A 266 -2.97 3.82 -13.55
CA TYR A 266 -3.86 4.21 -14.66
C TYR A 266 -3.39 3.54 -15.96
N ARG A 267 -2.10 3.68 -16.25
CA ARG A 267 -1.33 2.94 -17.26
C ARG A 267 -1.35 1.46 -16.92
N LYS A 268 -1.88 0.59 -17.81
CA LYS A 268 -1.96 -0.86 -17.54
C LYS A 268 -0.75 -1.58 -18.09
N ILE A 269 -0.31 -2.61 -17.37
CA ILE A 269 0.64 -3.61 -17.85
C ILE A 269 -0.17 -4.74 -18.50
N ARG A 270 0.18 -5.11 -19.72
CA ARG A 270 -0.44 -6.17 -20.52
C ARG A 270 0.62 -7.20 -20.89
N LEU A 271 0.22 -8.45 -20.98
CA LEU A 271 1.07 -9.53 -21.48
C LEU A 271 0.76 -9.72 -22.97
N ALA A 272 1.77 -9.69 -23.83
CA ALA A 272 1.60 -9.93 -25.27
C ALA A 272 1.12 -11.38 -25.55
N ASP A 273 1.66 -12.33 -24.79
CA ASP A 273 1.29 -13.74 -24.79
C ASP A 273 0.69 -14.10 -23.41
N PRO A 274 -0.57 -14.56 -23.32
CA PRO A 274 -1.18 -15.03 -22.07
C PRO A 274 -0.40 -16.13 -21.34
N ALA A 275 0.41 -16.93 -22.04
CA ALA A 275 1.23 -17.97 -21.42
C ALA A 275 2.35 -17.39 -20.53
N LEU A 276 2.78 -16.14 -20.76
CA LEU A 276 3.68 -15.41 -19.85
C LEU A 276 3.08 -15.27 -18.45
N GLY A 277 1.74 -15.27 -18.32
CA GLY A 277 1.04 -15.17 -17.05
C GLY A 277 1.34 -16.32 -16.07
N ARG A 278 1.94 -17.42 -16.56
CA ARG A 278 2.36 -18.59 -15.77
C ARG A 278 3.77 -18.48 -15.18
N LEU A 279 4.57 -17.50 -15.62
CA LEU A 279 5.91 -17.25 -15.05
C LEU A 279 5.79 -16.90 -13.57
N GLN A 280 6.71 -17.38 -12.75
CA GLN A 280 6.66 -17.18 -11.30
C GLN A 280 7.46 -15.95 -10.90
N VAL A 281 6.90 -15.14 -10.00
CA VAL A 281 7.50 -13.92 -9.49
C VAL A 281 7.56 -14.00 -7.97
N SER A 282 8.75 -13.78 -7.43
CA SER A 282 8.99 -13.57 -5.99
C SER A 282 9.73 -12.25 -5.78
N GLY A 283 9.35 -11.49 -4.76
CA GLY A 283 9.99 -10.22 -4.41
C GLY A 283 9.00 -9.15 -3.92
N GLY A 284 9.56 -8.09 -3.33
CA GLY A 284 8.82 -6.87 -3.02
C GLY A 284 8.73 -5.96 -4.25
N LEU A 285 7.52 -5.59 -4.64
CA LEU A 285 7.22 -4.79 -5.84
C LEU A 285 6.46 -3.52 -5.44
N LYS A 286 7.02 -2.35 -5.81
CA LYS A 286 6.37 -1.05 -5.60
C LYS A 286 5.29 -0.85 -6.66
N VAL A 287 4.03 -1.01 -6.26
CA VAL A 287 2.88 -0.96 -7.20
C VAL A 287 2.42 0.45 -7.56
N THR A 288 2.89 1.47 -6.84
CA THR A 288 2.61 2.89 -7.13
C THR A 288 3.48 3.49 -8.25
N ASP A 289 4.35 2.69 -8.88
CA ASP A 289 5.16 3.06 -10.06
C ASP A 289 5.02 1.97 -11.15
N PRO A 290 4.01 2.03 -12.04
CA PRO A 290 3.77 0.99 -13.03
C PRO A 290 4.92 0.87 -14.05
N ASP A 291 5.59 1.97 -14.37
CA ASP A 291 6.73 2.00 -15.29
C ASP A 291 7.99 1.40 -14.67
N GLY A 292 8.27 1.68 -13.40
CA GLY A 292 9.34 1.05 -12.63
C GLY A 292 9.08 -0.44 -12.44
N LEU A 293 7.85 -0.80 -12.11
CA LEU A 293 7.42 -2.18 -11.95
C LEU A 293 7.56 -3.00 -13.24
N ALA A 294 7.05 -2.50 -14.37
CA ALA A 294 7.14 -3.21 -15.63
C ALA A 294 8.59 -3.41 -16.09
N ARG A 295 9.47 -2.41 -15.88
CA ARG A 295 10.92 -2.55 -16.12
C ARG A 295 11.57 -3.59 -15.21
N ALA A 296 11.20 -3.64 -13.93
CA ALA A 296 11.72 -4.63 -12.99
C ALA A 296 11.27 -6.06 -13.37
N LEU A 297 9.99 -6.24 -13.73
CA LEU A 297 9.46 -7.52 -14.21
C LEU A 297 10.12 -7.95 -15.53
N ALA A 298 10.34 -7.01 -16.46
CA ALA A 298 11.03 -7.26 -17.72
C ALA A 298 12.46 -7.79 -17.50
N ALA A 299 13.25 -7.07 -16.70
CA ALA A 299 14.61 -7.44 -16.37
C ALA A 299 14.72 -8.77 -15.60
N ALA A 300 13.79 -9.04 -14.66
CA ALA A 300 13.81 -10.26 -13.84
C ALA A 300 13.40 -11.52 -14.61
N LEU A 301 12.62 -11.39 -15.68
CA LEU A 301 12.03 -12.52 -16.43
C LEU A 301 12.59 -12.67 -17.86
N GLY A 302 13.56 -11.85 -18.27
CA GLY A 302 14.12 -11.89 -19.64
C GLY A 302 13.11 -11.46 -20.70
N LEU A 303 12.20 -10.54 -20.35
CA LEU A 303 11.14 -10.04 -21.22
C LEU A 303 11.50 -8.65 -21.76
N THR A 304 10.92 -8.30 -22.91
CA THR A 304 10.97 -6.94 -23.47
C THR A 304 9.78 -6.12 -22.98
N ILE A 305 9.93 -4.80 -22.98
CA ILE A 305 8.86 -3.84 -22.65
C ILE A 305 8.67 -2.85 -23.80
N SER A 306 7.43 -2.68 -24.23
CA SER A 306 7.04 -1.68 -25.24
C SER A 306 5.80 -0.89 -24.79
N ALA A 307 5.52 0.22 -25.46
CA ALA A 307 4.32 1.02 -25.23
C ALA A 307 3.28 0.74 -26.33
N ALA A 308 2.05 0.40 -25.92
CA ALA A 308 0.91 0.26 -26.82
C ALA A 308 0.32 1.62 -27.21
N PRO A 309 -0.42 1.70 -28.33
CA PRO A 309 -1.32 2.82 -28.61
C PRO A 309 -2.30 3.04 -27.44
N GLY A 310 -2.51 4.30 -27.04
CA GLY A 310 -3.24 4.64 -25.81
C GLY A 310 -2.38 4.64 -24.54
N GLY A 311 -1.12 4.21 -24.64
CA GLY A 311 -0.12 4.38 -23.61
C GLY A 311 0.07 3.18 -22.68
N ASP A 312 -0.68 2.08 -22.77
CA ASP A 312 -0.41 0.88 -21.94
C ASP A 312 1.02 0.33 -22.14
N LEU A 313 1.53 -0.41 -21.15
CA LEU A 313 2.80 -1.11 -21.20
C LEU A 313 2.57 -2.56 -21.61
N VAL A 314 3.37 -3.07 -22.53
CA VAL A 314 3.29 -4.46 -23.02
C VAL A 314 4.57 -5.20 -22.67
N LEU A 315 4.44 -6.33 -21.97
CA LEU A 315 5.52 -7.29 -21.74
C LEU A 315 5.44 -8.41 -22.78
N ALA A 316 6.53 -8.61 -23.52
CA ALA A 316 6.67 -9.66 -24.53
C ALA A 316 7.93 -10.49 -24.28
N ARG A 317 8.09 -11.63 -24.96
CA ARG A 317 9.38 -12.35 -24.91
C ARG A 317 10.47 -11.48 -25.54
N THR A 318 11.72 -11.75 -25.18
CA THR A 318 12.84 -11.31 -26.02
C THR A 318 12.86 -12.22 -27.24
N ASP A 319 12.65 -11.66 -28.43
CA ASP A 319 12.85 -12.38 -29.68
C ASP A 319 14.33 -12.78 -29.79
N ALA A 320 14.59 -14.02 -30.19
CA ALA A 320 15.93 -14.63 -30.26
C ALA A 320 16.48 -14.64 -31.68
#